data_AF-A0A3E1NJD7-F1
#
_entry.id   AF-A0A3E1NJD7-F1
#
_cell.length_a   1.000
_cell.length_b   1.000
_cell.length_c   1.000
_cell.angle_alpha   90.00
_cell.angle_beta   90.00
_cell.angle_gamma   90.00
#
_symmetry.space_group_name_H-M   'P 1'
#
loop_
_entity.id
_entity.type
_entity.pdbx_description
1 polymer ?
#
loop_
_entity_poly.entity_id
_entity_poly.type
_entity_poly.pdbx_seq_one_letter_code
_entity_poly.pdbx_strand_id
1 'polypeptide(L)'
;MLLIEDLEGAAQSLYPLRELQSKNKLTKRVVVKDRTGQTQTIDVTVEGPVCVAGCTTKESIYEDNANRSILIYLDDSKEQDARIMQRQKQQSAGTIDYRQENSIKALLQNCQRMLEPVQVRNPYALQLQIPAEVFKVRRAHAQDLQFIEAVTFYHQYQRVKRTDKQTGEQYIETSFEDVAAANELMKVVLLRKSDELNHATRHYLELVKGYLQQQSKASFTTKEIRSAYKLHPSNQKRYMLQLLQTGYIQKVQNEAGIVYEVVSHEEYLSLQDRVKQVLDSALERLKVQGLPIVQQGSEPSKTTTDKGYSEKFKSSSKQA
;
A
#
# COMPACT_ATOMS: atom_id res chain seq x y z
N MET A 1 3.51 -15.29 3.55
CA MET A 1 2.87 -14.30 2.68
C MET A 1 1.96 -15.03 1.72
N LEU A 2 0.70 -14.62 1.60
CA LEU A 2 -0.26 -15.15 0.64
C LEU A 2 -0.23 -14.24 -0.60
N LEU A 3 0.12 -14.80 -1.75
CA LEU A 3 0.13 -14.10 -3.03
C LEU A 3 -1.09 -14.53 -3.85
N ILE A 4 -1.85 -13.56 -4.33
CA ILE A 4 -3.02 -13.76 -5.20
C ILE A 4 -2.70 -13.15 -6.55
N GLU A 5 -2.45 -13.98 -7.55
CA GLU A 5 -2.05 -13.53 -8.90
C GLU A 5 -3.17 -12.74 -9.61
N ASP A 6 -4.42 -13.16 -9.42
CA ASP A 6 -5.59 -12.44 -9.91
C ASP A 6 -6.66 -12.31 -8.83
N LEU A 7 -6.82 -11.08 -8.35
CA LEU A 7 -7.81 -10.72 -7.34
C LEU A 7 -9.26 -10.92 -7.85
N GLU A 8 -9.48 -10.88 -9.16
CA GLU A 8 -10.82 -11.09 -9.74
C GLU A 8 -11.26 -12.55 -9.61
N GLY A 9 -10.39 -13.49 -9.95
CA GLY A 9 -10.63 -14.92 -9.74
C GLY A 9 -10.87 -15.29 -8.26
N ALA A 10 -10.35 -14.48 -7.33
CA ALA A 10 -10.48 -14.70 -5.89
C ALA A 10 -11.66 -13.97 -5.23
N ALA A 11 -12.61 -13.42 -6.00
CA ALA A 11 -13.67 -12.55 -5.49
C ALA A 11 -14.47 -13.14 -4.31
N GLN A 12 -14.79 -14.44 -4.33
CA GLN A 12 -15.51 -15.12 -3.25
C GLN A 12 -14.70 -15.24 -1.96
N SER A 13 -13.37 -15.23 -2.05
CA SER A 13 -12.45 -15.33 -0.91
C SER A 13 -12.11 -13.98 -0.29
N LEU A 14 -12.47 -12.86 -0.93
CA LEU A 14 -12.15 -11.51 -0.44
C LEU A 14 -12.78 -11.23 0.93
N TYR A 15 -13.99 -11.73 1.20
CA TYR A 15 -14.65 -11.49 2.48
C TYR A 15 -13.92 -12.19 3.65
N PRO A 16 -13.65 -13.51 3.60
CA PRO A 16 -12.79 -14.17 4.59
C PRO A 16 -11.41 -13.51 4.73
N LEU A 17 -10.79 -13.06 3.62
CA LEU A 17 -9.50 -12.38 3.66
C LEU A 17 -9.57 -11.03 4.39
N ARG A 18 -10.67 -10.27 4.25
CA ARG A 18 -10.87 -9.02 5.02
C ARG A 18 -10.97 -9.27 6.51
N GLU A 19 -11.72 -10.30 6.92
CA GLU A 19 -11.84 -10.67 8.32
C GLU A 19 -10.48 -11.06 8.88
N LEU A 20 -9.74 -11.87 8.14
CA LEU A 20 -8.42 -12.32 8.53
C LEU A 20 -7.41 -11.17 8.60
N GLN A 21 -7.42 -10.23 7.63
CA GLN A 21 -6.58 -9.02 7.67
C GLN A 21 -6.90 -8.10 8.85
N SER A 22 -8.17 -8.01 9.25
CA SER A 22 -8.61 -7.07 10.28
C SER A 22 -8.50 -7.66 11.69
N LYS A 23 -8.70 -8.97 11.85
CA LYS A 23 -8.77 -9.65 13.16
C LYS A 23 -7.61 -10.60 13.43
N ASN A 24 -6.73 -10.84 12.45
CA ASN A 24 -5.66 -11.85 12.48
C ASN A 24 -6.13 -13.29 12.74
N LYS A 25 -7.44 -13.52 12.68
CA LYS A 25 -8.07 -14.82 12.86
C LYS A 25 -9.33 -14.94 12.00
N LEU A 26 -9.58 -16.14 11.51
CA LEU A 26 -10.81 -16.52 10.82
C LEU A 26 -11.51 -17.59 11.64
N THR A 27 -12.75 -17.33 12.04
CA THR A 27 -13.56 -18.30 12.79
C THR A 27 -14.71 -18.76 11.92
N LYS A 28 -14.83 -20.07 11.72
CA LYS A 28 -15.94 -20.69 10.99
C LYS A 28 -16.62 -21.72 11.88
N ARG A 29 -17.93 -21.60 12.01
CA ARG A 29 -18.77 -22.59 12.67
C ARG A 29 -19.02 -23.77 11.73
N VAL A 30 -18.63 -24.97 12.15
CA VAL A 30 -18.77 -26.20 11.36
C VAL A 30 -19.51 -27.24 12.19
N VAL A 31 -20.42 -27.97 11.55
CA VAL A 31 -21.08 -29.12 12.16
C VAL A 31 -20.23 -30.35 11.90
N VAL A 32 -19.69 -30.95 12.96
CA VAL A 32 -18.91 -32.18 12.88
C VAL A 32 -19.72 -33.30 13.52
N LYS A 33 -19.76 -34.46 12.88
CA LYS A 33 -20.31 -35.68 13.47
C LYS A 33 -19.23 -36.35 14.31
N ASP A 34 -19.51 -36.56 15.57
CA ASP A 34 -18.65 -37.35 16.45
C ASP A 34 -18.69 -38.84 16.06
N ARG A 35 -17.73 -39.64 16.52
CA ARG A 35 -17.65 -41.10 16.26
C ARG A 35 -18.91 -41.86 16.71
N THR A 36 -19.68 -41.26 17.60
CA THR A 36 -20.97 -41.74 18.11
C THR A 36 -22.17 -41.39 17.21
N GLY A 37 -21.96 -40.63 16.13
CA GLY A 37 -23.00 -40.21 15.18
C GLY A 37 -23.78 -38.96 15.58
N GLN A 38 -23.54 -38.39 16.77
CA GLN A 38 -24.14 -37.13 17.17
C GLN A 38 -23.48 -35.94 16.47
N THR A 39 -24.29 -35.03 15.96
CA THR A 39 -23.84 -33.77 15.37
C THR A 39 -23.53 -32.76 16.46
N GLN A 40 -22.29 -32.29 16.50
CA GLN A 40 -21.87 -31.19 17.36
C GLN A 40 -21.45 -30.00 16.49
N THR A 41 -21.83 -28.80 16.94
CA THR A 41 -21.43 -27.57 16.28
C THR A 41 -20.17 -27.04 16.96
N ILE A 42 -19.07 -27.00 16.23
CA ILE A 42 -17.78 -26.52 16.73
C ILE A 42 -17.35 -25.25 16.00
N ASP A 43 -16.74 -24.32 16.73
CA ASP A 43 -16.14 -23.13 16.14
C ASP A 43 -14.68 -23.43 15.81
N VAL A 44 -14.36 -23.55 14.52
CA VAL A 44 -13.00 -23.75 14.02
C VAL A 44 -12.38 -22.37 13.81
N THR A 45 -11.40 -22.03 14.65
CA THR A 45 -10.64 -20.78 14.51
C THR A 45 -9.27 -21.09 13.93
N VAL A 46 -8.93 -20.39 12.84
CA VAL A 46 -7.60 -20.38 12.24
C VAL A 46 -6.97 -19.03 12.54
N GLU A 47 -5.89 -19.04 13.32
CA GLU A 47 -5.04 -17.87 13.55
C GLU A 47 -3.94 -17.84 12.50
N GLY A 48 -3.59 -16.65 12.01
CA GLY A 48 -2.47 -16.52 11.10
C GLY A 48 -1.88 -15.11 11.08
N PRO A 49 -0.56 -14.96 11.05
CA PRO A 49 0.03 -13.77 10.47
C PRO A 49 -0.10 -13.90 8.95
N VAL A 50 -1.06 -13.19 8.35
CA VAL A 50 -1.23 -13.23 6.89
C VAL A 50 -0.99 -11.85 6.31
N CYS A 51 0.25 -11.64 5.88
CA CYS A 51 0.54 -10.66 4.85
C CYS A 51 -0.06 -11.18 3.54
N VAL A 52 -1.05 -10.46 3.00
CA VAL A 52 -1.70 -10.75 1.71
C VAL A 52 -1.22 -9.71 0.69
N ALA A 53 -0.71 -10.17 -0.44
CA ALA A 53 -0.52 -9.33 -1.61
C ALA A 53 -1.37 -9.88 -2.76
N GLY A 54 -2.01 -9.00 -3.51
CA GLY A 54 -2.86 -9.37 -4.63
C GLY A 54 -2.63 -8.45 -5.81
N CYS A 55 -2.63 -9.03 -7.01
CA CYS A 55 -2.52 -8.30 -8.26
C CYS A 55 -3.90 -8.22 -8.92
N THR A 56 -4.17 -7.12 -9.62
CA THR A 56 -5.41 -6.94 -10.37
C THR A 56 -5.16 -6.03 -11.56
N THR A 57 -5.89 -6.27 -12.64
CA THR A 57 -5.91 -5.38 -13.82
C THR A 57 -6.98 -4.29 -13.70
N LYS A 58 -7.83 -4.34 -12.66
CA LYS A 58 -8.85 -3.30 -12.43
C LYS A 58 -8.21 -2.01 -11.97
N GLU A 59 -8.53 -0.93 -12.67
CA GLU A 59 -8.15 0.43 -12.29
C GLU A 59 -8.75 0.87 -10.96
N SER A 60 -9.92 0.33 -10.63
CA SER A 60 -10.63 0.59 -9.36
C SER A 60 -10.97 -0.73 -8.69
N ILE A 61 -10.47 -0.92 -7.46
CA ILE A 61 -10.92 -1.97 -6.57
C ILE A 61 -11.98 -1.42 -5.62
N TYR A 62 -12.78 -2.31 -5.04
CA TYR A 62 -13.77 -1.92 -4.04
C TYR A 62 -13.12 -1.08 -2.93
N GLU A 63 -13.71 0.08 -2.63
CA GLU A 63 -13.14 1.11 -1.75
C GLU A 63 -12.69 0.53 -0.39
N ASP A 64 -13.47 -0.39 0.17
CA ASP A 64 -13.15 -1.01 1.45
C ASP A 64 -11.87 -1.88 1.39
N ASN A 65 -11.55 -2.48 0.23
CA ASN A 65 -10.28 -3.18 -0.01
C ASN A 65 -9.13 -2.19 -0.21
N ALA A 66 -9.32 -1.17 -1.06
CA ALA A 66 -8.31 -0.12 -1.30
C ALA A 66 -7.84 0.55 -0.01
N ASN A 67 -8.76 0.78 0.90
CA ASN A 67 -8.46 1.45 2.16
C ASN A 67 -7.78 0.54 3.19
N ARG A 68 -7.73 -0.77 2.98
CA ARG A 68 -6.97 -1.73 3.83
C ARG A 68 -5.63 -2.12 3.25
N SER A 69 -5.38 -1.80 1.98
CA SER A 69 -4.13 -2.11 1.29
C SER A 69 -3.30 -0.87 1.02
N ILE A 70 -2.00 -1.08 0.85
CA ILE A 70 -1.11 -0.13 0.18
C ILE A 70 -1.19 -0.45 -1.31
N LEU A 71 -1.61 0.53 -2.13
CA LEU A 71 -1.76 0.34 -3.57
C LEU A 71 -0.49 0.77 -4.29
N ILE A 72 0.13 -0.21 -4.94
CA ILE A 72 1.31 -0.02 -5.77
C ILE A 72 0.88 -0.22 -7.23
N TYR A 73 1.23 0.75 -8.06
CA TYR A 73 0.96 0.72 -9.49
C TYR A 73 2.28 0.50 -10.24
N LEU A 74 2.17 -0.09 -11.42
CA LEU A 74 3.32 -0.29 -12.30
C LEU A 74 3.84 1.06 -12.81
N ASP A 75 5.15 1.09 -13.06
CA ASP A 75 5.79 2.21 -13.72
C ASP A 75 5.70 1.98 -15.24
N ASP A 76 4.74 2.66 -15.87
CA ASP A 76 4.48 2.60 -17.32
C ASP A 76 5.31 3.66 -18.09
N SER A 77 6.43 4.13 -17.52
CA SER A 77 7.32 5.10 -18.17
C SER A 77 8.08 4.48 -19.34
N LYS A 78 8.41 5.32 -20.33
CA LYS A 78 9.22 4.92 -21.47
C LYS A 78 10.63 4.48 -21.05
N GLU A 79 11.20 5.08 -20.00
CA GLU A 79 12.50 4.65 -19.49
C GLU A 79 12.43 3.24 -18.91
N GLN A 80 11.35 2.91 -18.19
CA GLN A 80 11.18 1.59 -17.62
C GLN A 80 10.94 0.52 -18.70
N ASP A 81 10.12 0.81 -19.70
CA ASP A 81 9.94 -0.05 -20.87
C ASP A 81 11.27 -0.32 -21.60
N ALA A 82 12.09 0.72 -21.79
CA ALA A 82 13.41 0.58 -22.40
C ALA A 82 14.33 -0.35 -21.59
N ARG A 83 14.34 -0.22 -20.25
CA ARG A 83 15.11 -1.11 -19.36
C ARG A 83 14.64 -2.56 -19.46
N ILE A 84 13.33 -2.80 -19.48
CA ILE A 84 12.76 -4.16 -19.62
C ILE A 84 13.17 -4.77 -20.96
N MET A 85 13.01 -4.03 -22.07
CA MET A 85 13.41 -4.49 -23.39
C MET A 85 14.91 -4.75 -23.48
N GLN A 86 15.74 -3.90 -22.86
CA GLN A 86 17.19 -4.11 -22.80
C GLN A 86 17.54 -5.40 -22.04
N ARG A 87 16.90 -5.64 -20.89
CA ARG A 87 17.06 -6.87 -20.09
C ARG A 87 16.70 -8.11 -20.91
N GLN A 88 15.60 -8.09 -21.66
CA GLN A 88 15.18 -9.18 -22.55
C GLN A 88 16.19 -9.41 -23.70
N LYS A 89 16.71 -8.34 -24.31
CA LYS A 89 17.78 -8.44 -25.32
C LYS A 89 19.04 -9.07 -24.76
N GLN A 90 19.48 -8.64 -23.56
CA GLN A 90 20.63 -9.23 -22.88
C GLN A 90 20.41 -10.72 -22.59
N GLN A 91 19.18 -11.11 -22.24
CA GLN A 91 18.80 -12.51 -22.06
C GLN A 91 18.96 -13.33 -23.32
N SER A 92 18.39 -12.85 -24.42
CA SER A 92 18.52 -13.51 -25.71
C SER A 92 19.97 -13.54 -26.22
N ALA A 93 20.77 -12.53 -25.87
CA ALA A 93 22.19 -12.45 -26.24
C ALA A 93 23.12 -13.25 -25.30
N GLY A 94 22.60 -13.82 -24.20
CA GLY A 94 23.40 -14.56 -23.22
C GLY A 94 24.40 -13.69 -22.44
N THR A 95 24.20 -12.37 -22.37
CA THR A 95 25.13 -11.41 -21.75
C THR A 95 24.79 -11.07 -20.30
N ILE A 96 23.84 -11.80 -19.70
CA ILE A 96 23.41 -11.56 -18.32
C ILE A 96 24.41 -12.18 -17.34
N ASP A 97 24.83 -11.39 -16.37
CA ASP A 97 25.52 -11.91 -15.19
C ASP A 97 24.51 -12.48 -14.17
N TYR A 98 24.14 -13.73 -14.35
CA TYR A 98 23.29 -14.45 -13.38
C TYR A 98 23.97 -14.67 -12.03
N ARG A 99 25.32 -14.64 -11.97
CA ARG A 99 26.03 -14.79 -10.70
C ARG A 99 25.80 -13.56 -9.84
N GLN A 100 25.88 -12.36 -10.43
CA GLN A 100 25.56 -11.12 -9.74
C GLN A 100 24.10 -11.10 -9.27
N GLU A 101 23.14 -11.47 -10.12
CA GLU A 101 21.72 -11.52 -9.72
C GLU A 101 21.47 -12.47 -8.54
N ASN A 102 22.05 -13.66 -8.58
CA ASN A 102 21.92 -14.63 -7.52
C ASN A 102 22.60 -14.15 -6.22
N SER A 103 23.72 -13.44 -6.32
CA SER A 103 24.37 -12.84 -5.15
C SER A 103 23.49 -11.78 -4.47
N ILE A 104 22.81 -10.93 -5.25
CA ILE A 104 21.89 -9.91 -4.74
C ILE A 104 20.65 -10.58 -4.12
N LYS A 105 20.08 -11.59 -4.78
CA LYS A 105 18.96 -12.38 -4.22
C LYS A 105 19.34 -13.02 -2.89
N ALA A 106 20.50 -13.65 -2.81
CA ALA A 106 21.00 -14.28 -1.60
C ALA A 106 21.24 -13.23 -0.49
N LEU A 107 21.78 -12.06 -0.83
CA LEU A 107 21.94 -10.95 0.11
C LEU A 107 20.59 -10.55 0.71
N LEU A 108 19.58 -10.27 -0.10
CA LEU A 108 18.24 -9.88 0.37
C LEU A 108 17.59 -10.96 1.26
N GLN A 109 17.71 -12.23 0.86
CA GLN A 109 17.21 -13.36 1.66
C GLN A 109 17.91 -13.46 3.02
N ASN A 110 19.24 -13.28 3.04
CA ASN A 110 20.02 -13.33 4.26
C ASN A 110 19.71 -12.12 5.16
N CYS A 111 19.55 -10.92 4.60
CA CYS A 111 19.08 -9.76 5.35
C CYS A 111 17.75 -10.04 6.06
N GLN A 112 16.77 -10.64 5.37
CA GLN A 112 15.49 -11.00 5.97
C GLN A 112 15.62 -12.08 7.06
N ARG A 113 16.52 -13.06 6.88
CA ARG A 113 16.76 -14.15 7.85
C ARG A 113 17.42 -13.68 9.13
N MET A 114 18.23 -12.64 9.06
CA MET A 114 18.91 -12.09 10.22
C MET A 114 17.96 -11.30 11.12
N LEU A 115 16.80 -10.85 10.65
CA LEU A 115 15.90 -10.04 11.48
C LEU A 115 15.41 -10.83 12.71
N GLU A 116 15.65 -10.28 13.89
CA GLU A 116 15.18 -10.84 15.16
C GLU A 116 13.81 -10.25 15.53
N PRO A 117 12.96 -11.03 16.22
CA PRO A 117 11.72 -10.50 16.78
C PRO A 117 12.06 -9.51 17.91
N VAL A 118 11.70 -8.24 17.72
CA VAL A 118 11.91 -7.17 18.70
C VAL A 118 10.71 -6.23 18.69
N GLN A 119 10.32 -5.72 19.85
CA GLN A 119 9.24 -4.74 19.94
C GLN A 119 9.74 -3.38 19.43
N VAL A 120 8.95 -2.71 18.59
CA VAL A 120 9.23 -1.33 18.17
C VAL A 120 8.34 -0.39 18.98
N ARG A 121 8.93 0.68 19.51
CA ARG A 121 8.19 1.78 20.16
C ARG A 121 8.48 3.07 19.42
N ASN A 122 7.44 3.73 18.93
CA ASN A 122 7.59 5.00 18.23
C ASN A 122 7.36 6.18 19.20
N PRO A 123 8.41 6.85 19.72
CA PRO A 123 8.25 8.01 20.62
C PRO A 123 7.54 9.18 19.92
N TYR A 124 7.64 9.28 18.61
CA TYR A 124 7.08 10.39 17.82
C TYR A 124 5.61 10.17 17.44
N ALA A 125 5.01 9.01 17.75
CA ALA A 125 3.68 8.62 17.30
C ALA A 125 2.59 9.68 17.57
N LEU A 126 2.66 10.37 18.72
CA LEU A 126 1.68 11.39 19.10
C LEU A 126 1.82 12.72 18.33
N GLN A 127 2.98 12.95 17.71
CA GLN A 127 3.31 14.18 16.99
C GLN A 127 3.13 14.02 15.47
N LEU A 128 3.06 12.77 14.99
CA LEU A 128 2.86 12.46 13.58
C LEU A 128 1.45 12.83 13.12
N GLN A 129 1.36 13.40 11.93
CA GLN A 129 0.10 13.80 11.30
C GLN A 129 0.16 13.49 9.81
N ILE A 130 -0.95 12.96 9.29
CA ILE A 130 -1.14 12.77 7.85
C ILE A 130 -2.00 13.91 7.28
N PRO A 131 -1.91 14.19 5.96
CA PRO A 131 -2.73 15.21 5.31
C PRO A 131 -4.23 14.93 5.49
N ALA A 132 -5.03 15.99 5.66
CA ALA A 132 -6.47 15.88 5.88
C ALA A 132 -7.23 15.50 4.59
N GLU A 133 -6.61 15.75 3.44
CA GLU A 133 -7.08 15.44 2.10
C GLU A 133 -7.12 13.93 1.82
N VAL A 134 -6.40 13.12 2.62
CA VAL A 134 -6.36 11.66 2.46
C VAL A 134 -7.74 11.06 2.72
N PHE A 135 -8.25 10.29 1.76
CA PHE A 135 -9.50 9.55 1.96
C PHE A 135 -9.35 8.56 3.11
N LYS A 136 -10.35 8.54 3.99
CA LYS A 136 -10.40 7.68 5.20
C LYS A 136 -9.13 7.81 6.07
N VAL A 137 -8.78 9.05 6.43
CA VAL A 137 -7.69 9.44 7.35
C VAL A 137 -7.39 8.41 8.46
N ARG A 138 -8.40 7.92 9.20
CA ARG A 138 -8.19 6.95 10.29
C ARG A 138 -7.46 5.66 9.88
N ARG A 139 -7.76 5.12 8.69
CA ARG A 139 -7.10 3.90 8.19
C ARG A 139 -5.71 4.20 7.67
N ALA A 140 -5.56 5.28 6.92
CA ALA A 140 -4.27 5.72 6.40
C ALA A 140 -3.28 6.02 7.54
N HIS A 141 -3.75 6.66 8.61
CA HIS A 141 -2.94 6.95 9.80
C HIS A 141 -2.42 5.69 10.48
N ALA A 142 -3.27 4.66 10.65
CA ALA A 142 -2.83 3.39 11.21
C ALA A 142 -1.80 2.68 10.30
N GLN A 143 -2.00 2.74 8.98
CA GLN A 143 -1.04 2.19 8.00
C GLN A 143 0.30 2.93 8.04
N ASP A 144 0.28 4.25 8.16
CA ASP A 144 1.47 5.10 8.22
C ASP A 144 2.33 4.78 9.45
N LEU A 145 1.71 4.72 10.64
CA LEU A 145 2.40 4.32 11.88
C LEU A 145 3.02 2.92 11.78
N GLN A 146 2.26 1.93 11.29
CA GLN A 146 2.76 0.57 11.09
C GLN A 146 3.92 0.52 10.09
N PHE A 147 3.90 1.38 9.08
CA PHE A 147 4.97 1.45 8.08
C PHE A 147 6.25 2.05 8.66
N ILE A 148 6.15 3.12 9.47
CA ILE A 148 7.28 3.69 10.21
C ILE A 148 7.88 2.65 11.16
N GLU A 149 7.04 1.91 11.87
CA GLU A 149 7.47 0.82 12.75
C GLU A 149 8.16 -0.30 11.97
N ALA A 150 7.68 -0.64 10.77
CA ALA A 150 8.30 -1.62 9.89
C ALA A 150 9.68 -1.17 9.38
N VAL A 151 9.84 0.12 9.03
CA VAL A 151 11.14 0.70 8.66
C VAL A 151 12.11 0.64 9.84
N THR A 152 11.64 1.03 11.03
CA THR A 152 12.43 0.94 12.28
C THR A 152 12.86 -0.50 12.57
N PHE A 153 11.94 -1.46 12.40
CA PHE A 153 12.20 -2.89 12.58
C PHE A 153 13.27 -3.40 11.61
N TYR A 154 13.26 -2.93 10.36
CA TYR A 154 14.28 -3.30 9.39
C TYR A 154 15.66 -2.73 9.76
N HIS A 155 15.70 -1.56 10.40
CA HIS A 155 16.91 -0.94 10.93
C HIS A 155 17.30 -1.43 12.33
N GLN A 156 16.73 -2.53 12.85
CA GLN A 156 16.95 -2.98 14.23
C GLN A 156 18.42 -3.10 14.68
N TYR A 157 19.33 -3.47 13.77
CA TYR A 157 20.77 -3.58 14.06
C TYR A 157 21.50 -2.23 14.12
N GLN A 158 20.86 -1.16 13.66
CA GLN A 158 21.34 0.22 13.73
C GLN A 158 20.73 1.00 14.90
N ARG A 159 19.95 0.32 15.76
CA ARG A 159 19.24 0.92 16.90
C ARG A 159 19.74 0.33 18.21
N VAL A 160 19.71 1.15 19.25
CA VAL A 160 20.07 0.70 20.60
C VAL A 160 18.91 -0.11 21.17
N LYS A 161 19.15 -1.39 21.45
CA LYS A 161 18.19 -2.24 22.18
C LYS A 161 18.07 -1.73 23.62
N ARG A 162 16.84 -1.43 24.04
CA ARG A 162 16.50 -1.04 25.40
C ARG A 162 15.69 -2.15 26.05
N THR A 163 15.78 -2.24 27.36
CA THR A 163 14.97 -3.18 28.14
C THR A 163 14.02 -2.40 29.01
N ASP A 164 12.74 -2.76 28.95
CA ASP A 164 11.75 -2.18 29.85
C ASP A 164 12.02 -2.66 31.29
N LYS A 165 12.19 -1.73 32.21
CA LYS A 165 12.50 -2.05 33.61
C LYS A 165 11.35 -2.75 34.34
N GLN A 166 10.11 -2.60 33.83
CA GLN A 166 8.92 -3.19 34.45
C GLN A 166 8.57 -4.55 33.85
N THR A 167 8.61 -4.69 32.52
CA THR A 167 8.21 -5.94 31.84
C THR A 167 9.38 -6.86 31.53
N GLY A 168 10.62 -6.34 31.52
CA GLY A 168 11.81 -7.07 31.06
C GLY A 168 11.89 -7.26 29.55
N GLU A 169 10.94 -6.71 28.78
CA GLU A 169 10.89 -6.86 27.33
C GLU A 169 11.93 -5.99 26.63
N GLN A 170 12.57 -6.54 25.59
CA GLN A 170 13.48 -5.81 24.73
C GLN A 170 12.72 -5.06 23.64
N TYR A 171 13.03 -3.78 23.49
CA TYR A 171 12.47 -2.93 22.46
C TYR A 171 13.53 -2.04 21.81
N ILE A 172 13.21 -1.58 20.60
CA ILE A 172 13.95 -0.53 19.89
C ILE A 172 13.04 0.67 19.69
N GLU A 173 13.65 1.86 19.61
CA GLU A 173 12.92 3.10 19.41
C GLU A 173 13.05 3.57 17.95
N THR A 174 11.94 4.07 17.41
CA THR A 174 11.93 4.76 16.12
C THR A 174 12.81 5.99 16.18
N SER A 175 13.74 6.10 15.24
CA SER A 175 14.57 7.29 15.07
C SER A 175 13.93 8.28 14.12
N PHE A 176 14.46 9.49 14.11
CA PHE A 176 14.06 10.52 13.17
C PHE A 176 14.27 10.10 11.70
N GLU A 177 15.37 9.40 11.42
CA GLU A 177 15.72 8.92 10.08
C GLU A 177 14.71 7.88 9.57
N ASP A 178 14.17 7.05 10.48
CA ASP A 178 13.15 6.05 10.15
C ASP A 178 11.85 6.73 9.68
N VAL A 179 11.43 7.80 10.38
CA VAL A 179 10.27 8.60 10.00
C VAL A 179 10.51 9.27 8.64
N ALA A 180 11.69 9.84 8.41
CA ALA A 180 12.02 10.48 7.14
C ALA A 180 11.98 9.48 5.97
N ALA A 181 12.60 8.31 6.14
CA ALA A 181 12.60 7.25 5.13
C ALA A 181 11.19 6.71 4.86
N ALA A 182 10.39 6.54 5.92
CA ALA A 182 9.00 6.13 5.80
C ALA A 182 8.16 7.16 5.04
N ASN A 183 8.29 8.45 5.37
CA ASN A 183 7.58 9.54 4.70
C ASN A 183 7.90 9.59 3.20
N GLU A 184 9.18 9.42 2.82
CA GLU A 184 9.59 9.44 1.41
C GLU A 184 8.94 8.30 0.61
N LEU A 185 8.93 7.09 1.16
CA LEU A 185 8.32 5.92 0.51
C LEU A 185 6.78 6.02 0.50
N MET A 186 6.18 6.51 1.59
CA MET A 186 4.73 6.56 1.77
C MET A 186 4.09 7.75 1.06
N LYS A 187 4.86 8.80 0.72
CA LYS A 187 4.38 10.00 0.01
C LYS A 187 3.61 9.67 -1.26
N VAL A 188 4.12 8.76 -2.09
CA VAL A 188 3.46 8.35 -3.34
C VAL A 188 2.12 7.66 -3.06
N VAL A 189 2.06 6.86 -1.99
CA VAL A 189 0.84 6.15 -1.58
C VAL A 189 -0.19 7.13 -1.01
N LEU A 190 0.23 8.06 -0.14
CA LEU A 190 -0.65 9.06 0.46
C LEU A 190 -1.20 10.03 -0.58
N LEU A 191 -0.36 10.45 -1.53
CA LEU A 191 -0.79 11.28 -2.65
C LEU A 191 -1.91 10.59 -3.44
N ARG A 192 -1.72 9.31 -3.78
CA ARG A 192 -2.73 8.49 -4.48
C ARG A 192 -3.99 8.31 -3.65
N LYS A 193 -3.87 8.17 -2.33
CA LYS A 193 -5.02 8.11 -1.41
C LYS A 193 -5.68 9.48 -1.16
N SER A 194 -5.12 10.56 -1.68
CA SER A 194 -5.71 11.92 -1.61
C SER A 194 -6.31 12.36 -2.95
N ASP A 195 -6.07 11.59 -4.02
CA ASP A 195 -6.47 11.92 -5.38
C ASP A 195 -7.85 11.35 -5.71
N GLU A 196 -8.80 12.22 -6.03
CA GLU A 196 -10.17 11.83 -6.43
C GLU A 196 -10.20 11.01 -7.73
N LEU A 197 -9.17 11.14 -8.56
CA LEU A 197 -9.03 10.40 -9.80
C LEU A 197 -8.34 9.06 -9.55
N ASN A 198 -8.81 8.02 -10.24
CA ASN A 198 -8.05 6.78 -10.27
C ASN A 198 -6.76 6.96 -11.10
N HIS A 199 -5.81 6.05 -10.95
CA HIS A 199 -4.50 6.14 -11.59
C HIS A 199 -4.57 6.35 -13.12
N ALA A 200 -5.44 5.62 -13.80
CA ALA A 200 -5.55 5.67 -15.26
C ALA A 200 -6.16 6.99 -15.74
N THR A 201 -7.20 7.49 -15.07
CA THR A 201 -7.83 8.78 -15.37
C THR A 201 -6.88 9.93 -15.06
N ARG A 202 -6.14 9.87 -13.94
CA ARG A 202 -5.09 10.84 -13.59
C ARG A 202 -4.00 10.87 -14.65
N HIS A 203 -3.47 9.70 -15.03
CA HIS A 203 -2.47 9.58 -16.08
C HIS A 203 -2.98 10.15 -17.42
N TYR A 204 -4.21 9.84 -17.80
CA TYR A 204 -4.84 10.39 -19.00
C TYR A 204 -4.93 11.92 -18.96
N LEU A 205 -5.30 12.52 -17.82
CA LEU A 205 -5.34 13.97 -17.66
C LEU A 205 -3.95 14.60 -17.84
N GLU A 206 -2.93 14.02 -17.22
CA GLU A 206 -1.55 14.53 -17.36
C GLU A 206 -1.02 14.38 -18.80
N LEU A 207 -1.40 13.31 -19.53
CA LEU A 207 -1.12 13.19 -20.96
C LEU A 207 -1.78 14.31 -21.77
N VAL A 208 -3.05 14.63 -21.49
CA VAL A 208 -3.77 15.73 -22.15
C VAL A 208 -3.10 17.07 -21.85
N LYS A 209 -2.73 17.35 -20.60
CA LYS A 209 -2.01 18.57 -20.22
C LYS A 209 -0.69 18.69 -20.97
N GLY A 210 0.11 17.61 -21.00
CA GLY A 210 1.37 17.56 -21.74
C GLY A 210 1.19 17.80 -23.24
N TYR A 211 0.14 17.23 -23.85
CA TYR A 211 -0.19 17.47 -25.25
C TYR A 211 -0.51 18.94 -25.53
N LEU A 212 -1.39 19.54 -24.72
CA LEU A 212 -1.80 20.94 -24.86
C LEU A 212 -0.59 21.89 -24.73
N GLN A 213 0.30 21.62 -23.77
CA GLN A 213 1.52 22.40 -23.57
C GLN A 213 2.46 22.27 -24.78
N GLN A 214 2.72 21.05 -25.27
CA GLN A 214 3.59 20.81 -26.42
C GLN A 214 3.07 21.45 -27.71
N GLN A 215 1.76 21.45 -27.90
CA GLN A 215 1.12 22.02 -29.10
C GLN A 215 0.72 23.50 -28.91
N SER A 216 0.97 24.08 -27.73
CA SER A 216 0.55 25.44 -27.36
C SER A 216 -0.93 25.72 -27.64
N LYS A 217 -1.80 24.74 -27.32
CA LYS A 217 -3.26 24.83 -27.49
C LYS A 217 -3.94 25.01 -26.13
N ALA A 218 -5.04 25.75 -26.10
CA ALA A 218 -5.90 25.89 -24.92
C ALA A 218 -6.97 24.78 -24.84
N SER A 219 -7.42 24.28 -25.99
CA SER A 219 -8.49 23.28 -26.10
C SER A 219 -8.09 22.09 -26.96
N PHE A 220 -8.79 20.97 -26.77
CA PHE A 220 -8.57 19.73 -27.52
C PHE A 220 -9.90 19.07 -27.91
N THR A 221 -9.84 18.21 -28.93
CA THR A 221 -10.91 17.26 -29.23
C THR A 221 -10.54 15.86 -28.78
N THR A 222 -11.54 15.06 -28.42
CA THR A 222 -11.36 13.64 -28.06
C THR A 222 -10.65 12.86 -29.18
N LYS A 223 -10.92 13.20 -30.45
CA LYS A 223 -10.32 12.54 -31.62
C LYS A 223 -8.82 12.83 -31.72
N GLU A 224 -8.40 14.09 -31.50
CA GLU A 224 -6.99 14.49 -31.52
C GLU A 224 -6.15 13.70 -30.51
N ILE A 225 -6.57 13.69 -29.24
CA ILE A 225 -5.86 12.98 -28.17
C ILE A 225 -5.82 11.47 -28.45
N ARG A 226 -6.93 10.90 -28.93
CA ARG A 226 -6.99 9.47 -29.27
C ARG A 226 -6.00 9.10 -30.37
N SER A 227 -5.91 9.92 -31.41
CA SER A 227 -4.98 9.70 -32.52
C SER A 227 -3.52 9.88 -32.10
N ALA A 228 -3.23 10.86 -31.25
CA ALA A 228 -1.88 11.12 -30.75
C ALA A 228 -1.34 9.98 -29.87
N TYR A 229 -2.16 9.47 -28.95
CA TYR A 229 -1.73 8.48 -27.94
C TYR A 229 -2.25 7.06 -28.18
N LYS A 230 -2.92 6.80 -29.32
CA LYS A 230 -3.46 5.49 -29.71
C LYS A 230 -4.36 4.84 -28.63
N LEU A 231 -5.20 5.65 -27.99
CA LEU A 231 -6.05 5.20 -26.89
C LEU A 231 -7.25 4.37 -27.37
N HIS A 232 -7.63 3.36 -26.58
CA HIS A 232 -8.84 2.59 -26.84
C HIS A 232 -10.10 3.48 -26.64
N PRO A 233 -11.06 3.51 -27.59
CA PRO A 233 -12.21 4.41 -27.53
C PRO A 233 -13.06 4.29 -26.26
N SER A 234 -13.29 3.07 -25.78
CA SER A 234 -14.10 2.85 -24.58
C SER A 234 -13.44 3.37 -23.30
N ASN A 235 -12.11 3.26 -23.20
CA ASN A 235 -11.35 3.74 -22.04
C ASN A 235 -11.38 5.26 -22.02
N GLN A 236 -11.10 5.89 -23.16
CA GLN A 236 -11.15 7.34 -23.28
C GLN A 236 -12.54 7.90 -22.94
N LYS A 237 -13.62 7.25 -23.39
CA LYS A 237 -14.99 7.64 -23.03
C LYS A 237 -15.20 7.62 -21.51
N ARG A 238 -14.71 6.59 -20.81
CA ARG A 238 -14.77 6.49 -19.34
C ARG A 238 -13.98 7.61 -18.67
N TYR A 239 -12.74 7.84 -19.10
CA TYR A 239 -11.88 8.89 -18.52
C TYR A 239 -12.50 10.28 -18.70
N MET A 240 -12.98 10.61 -19.92
CA MET A 240 -13.62 11.89 -20.21
C MET A 240 -14.88 12.10 -19.37
N LEU A 241 -15.70 11.06 -19.19
CA LEU A 241 -16.90 11.15 -18.35
C LEU A 241 -16.53 11.45 -16.90
N GLN A 242 -15.53 10.76 -16.35
CA GLN A 242 -15.05 11.00 -14.99
C GLN A 242 -14.50 12.43 -14.84
N LEU A 243 -13.64 12.87 -15.75
CA LEU A 243 -13.04 14.22 -15.70
C LEU A 243 -14.07 15.35 -15.81
N LEU A 244 -15.15 15.15 -16.58
CA LEU A 244 -16.26 16.11 -16.66
C LEU A 244 -17.06 16.13 -15.35
N GLN A 245 -17.33 14.96 -14.76
CA GLN A 245 -18.08 14.87 -13.51
C GLN A 245 -17.32 15.48 -12.33
N THR A 246 -16.00 15.32 -12.30
CA THR A 246 -15.14 15.88 -11.26
C THR A 246 -14.69 17.31 -11.55
N GLY A 247 -15.05 17.88 -12.71
CA GLY A 247 -14.79 19.28 -13.05
C GLY A 247 -13.35 19.60 -13.45
N TYR A 248 -12.53 18.60 -13.79
CA TYR A 248 -11.14 18.80 -14.23
C TYR A 248 -11.06 19.29 -15.68
N ILE A 249 -12.09 18.98 -16.47
CA ILE A 249 -12.26 19.48 -17.83
C ILE A 249 -13.65 20.08 -17.99
N GLN A 250 -13.74 21.07 -18.86
CA GLN A 250 -15.01 21.70 -19.23
C GLN A 250 -15.28 21.54 -20.72
N LYS A 251 -16.56 21.50 -21.08
CA LYS A 251 -17.00 21.44 -22.47
C LYS A 251 -17.22 22.86 -22.97
N VAL A 252 -16.54 23.22 -24.05
CA VAL A 252 -16.67 24.53 -24.72
C VAL A 252 -17.18 24.31 -26.13
N GLN A 253 -18.06 25.21 -26.58
CA GLN A 253 -18.62 25.16 -27.93
C GLN A 253 -17.92 26.21 -28.79
N ASN A 254 -17.19 25.75 -29.81
CA ASN A 254 -16.54 26.60 -30.80
C ASN A 254 -17.27 26.51 -32.15
N GLU A 255 -16.95 27.42 -33.06
CA GLU A 255 -17.50 27.46 -34.43
C GLU A 255 -17.31 26.14 -35.20
N ALA A 256 -16.25 25.38 -34.87
CA ALA A 256 -15.91 24.09 -35.48
C ALA A 256 -16.53 22.86 -34.76
N GLY A 257 -17.27 23.06 -33.66
CA GLY A 257 -17.92 21.99 -32.90
C GLY A 257 -17.59 21.96 -31.41
N ILE A 258 -17.82 20.80 -30.79
CA ILE A 258 -17.58 20.56 -29.35
C ILE A 258 -16.10 20.34 -29.10
N VAL A 259 -15.50 21.18 -28.25
CA VAL A 259 -14.12 21.05 -27.76
C VAL A 259 -14.09 20.97 -26.23
N TYR A 260 -12.94 20.57 -25.67
CA TYR A 260 -12.73 20.45 -24.24
C TYR A 260 -11.52 21.27 -23.81
N GLU A 261 -11.60 21.85 -22.62
CA GLU A 261 -10.51 22.62 -21.99
C GLU A 261 -10.22 22.06 -20.60
N VAL A 262 -8.95 22.11 -20.20
CA VAL A 262 -8.52 21.74 -18.85
C VAL A 262 -8.74 22.94 -17.93
N VAL A 263 -9.43 22.74 -16.80
CA VAL A 263 -9.79 23.82 -15.88
C VAL A 263 -8.58 24.32 -15.09
N SER A 264 -7.72 23.40 -14.63
CA SER A 264 -6.50 23.73 -13.90
C SER A 264 -5.34 22.84 -14.30
N HIS A 265 -4.21 23.46 -14.67
CA HIS A 265 -2.97 22.75 -14.96
C HIS A 265 -2.18 22.42 -13.69
N GLU A 266 -2.32 23.22 -12.64
CA GLU A 266 -1.49 23.16 -11.42
C GLU A 266 -2.11 22.37 -10.27
N GLU A 267 -3.36 21.90 -10.39
CA GLU A 267 -4.07 21.21 -9.30
C GLU A 267 -3.26 20.05 -8.70
N TYR A 268 -2.64 19.23 -9.54
CA TYR A 268 -1.92 18.04 -9.07
C TYR A 268 -0.62 18.40 -8.36
N LEU A 269 0.09 19.41 -8.86
CA LEU A 269 1.28 19.97 -8.20
C LEU A 269 0.90 20.57 -6.85
N SER A 270 -0.20 21.31 -6.80
CA SER A 270 -0.74 21.87 -5.56
C SER A 270 -1.11 20.79 -4.55
N LEU A 271 -1.69 19.67 -4.99
CA LEU A 271 -1.96 18.52 -4.13
C LEU A 271 -0.68 17.87 -3.62
N GLN A 272 0.31 17.67 -4.50
CA GLN A 272 1.64 17.16 -4.13
C GLN A 272 2.32 18.03 -3.08
N ASP A 273 2.28 19.34 -3.27
CA ASP A 273 2.90 20.30 -2.38
C ASP A 273 2.21 20.33 -1.01
N ARG A 274 0.87 20.28 -0.97
CA ARG A 274 0.13 20.16 0.30
C ARG A 274 0.50 18.89 1.07
N VAL A 275 0.48 17.74 0.39
CA VAL A 275 0.84 16.45 1.01
C VAL A 275 2.28 16.50 1.52
N LYS A 276 3.21 17.02 0.71
CA LYS A 276 4.62 17.17 1.09
C LYS A 276 4.77 18.11 2.28
N GLN A 277 4.13 19.27 2.26
CA GLN A 277 4.23 20.27 3.31
C GLN A 277 3.76 19.72 4.66
N VAL A 278 2.69 18.92 4.70
CA VAL A 278 2.22 18.31 5.95
C VAL A 278 3.26 17.33 6.51
N LEU A 279 3.82 16.46 5.66
CA LEU A 279 4.84 15.48 6.07
C LEU A 279 6.14 16.18 6.51
N ASP A 280 6.61 17.17 5.75
CA ASP A 280 7.82 17.94 6.05
C ASP A 280 7.64 18.79 7.31
N SER A 281 6.49 19.44 7.49
CA SER A 281 6.20 20.22 8.69
C SER A 281 6.04 19.35 9.94
N ALA A 282 5.51 18.13 9.80
CA ALA A 282 5.50 17.15 10.88
C ALA A 282 6.95 16.78 11.25
N LEU A 283 7.75 16.45 10.25
CA LEU A 283 9.15 16.10 10.40
C LEU A 283 9.98 17.22 11.05
N GLU A 284 9.82 18.48 10.63
CA GLU A 284 10.50 19.63 11.22
C GLU A 284 10.11 19.85 12.68
N ARG A 285 8.82 19.68 13.03
CA ARG A 285 8.36 19.75 14.43
C ARG A 285 9.05 18.70 15.29
N LEU A 286 9.26 17.48 14.77
CA LEU A 286 10.00 16.43 15.48
C LEU A 286 11.46 16.83 15.75
N LYS A 287 12.12 17.52 14.80
CA LYS A 287 13.51 17.99 15.00
C LYS A 287 13.62 19.02 16.13
N VAL A 288 12.63 19.90 16.25
CA VAL A 288 12.64 21.01 17.22
C VAL A 288 12.26 20.56 18.62
N GLN A 289 11.30 19.64 18.76
CA GLN A 289 10.77 19.24 20.08
C GLN A 289 11.63 18.23 20.83
N GLY A 290 12.61 17.58 20.17
CA GLY A 290 13.38 16.49 20.78
C GLY A 290 12.50 15.29 21.14
N LEU A 291 13.11 14.21 21.67
CA LEU A 291 12.37 13.00 22.05
C LEU A 291 11.36 13.31 23.17
N PRO A 292 10.04 13.20 22.93
CA PRO A 292 9.08 13.20 24.02
C PRO A 292 9.33 11.96 24.90
N ILE A 293 9.12 12.11 26.20
CA ILE A 293 9.31 11.05 27.19
C ILE A 293 8.32 9.92 26.85
N VAL A 294 8.85 8.77 26.39
CA VAL A 294 8.07 7.52 26.34
C VAL A 294 7.66 7.21 27.78
N GLN A 295 6.36 7.29 28.08
CA GLN A 295 5.87 6.92 29.40
C GLN A 295 6.26 5.45 29.67
N GLN A 296 7.03 5.25 30.74
CA GLN A 296 7.27 3.94 31.33
C GLN A 296 6.00 3.51 32.08
N GLY A 297 4.98 3.08 31.34
CA GLY A 297 3.78 2.55 31.97
C GLY A 297 2.51 2.73 31.15
N SER A 298 2.22 1.72 30.35
CA SER A 298 0.85 1.31 30.09
C SER A 298 0.90 -0.20 29.87
N GLU A 299 0.22 -0.97 30.74
CA GLU A 299 0.06 -2.40 30.55
C GLU A 299 -0.42 -2.65 29.11
N PRO A 300 0.16 -3.61 28.35
CA PRO A 300 -0.48 -4.04 27.13
C PRO A 300 -1.89 -4.49 27.50
N SER A 301 -2.90 -3.98 26.78
CA SER A 301 -4.27 -4.48 26.89
C SER A 301 -4.19 -6.00 26.75
N LYS A 302 -4.40 -6.71 27.86
CA LYS A 302 -4.40 -8.16 27.91
C LYS A 302 -5.30 -8.60 26.77
N THR A 303 -4.73 -9.22 25.74
CA THR A 303 -5.50 -10.14 24.89
C THR A 303 -6.18 -11.06 25.88
N THR A 304 -7.50 -10.97 25.96
CA THR A 304 -8.32 -11.83 26.78
C THR A 304 -8.03 -13.25 26.31
N THR A 305 -7.09 -13.91 26.99
CA THR A 305 -6.95 -15.35 26.95
C THR A 305 -8.21 -15.88 27.60
N ASP A 306 -9.20 -16.15 26.74
CA ASP A 306 -10.39 -16.86 27.14
C ASP A 306 -9.94 -18.23 27.65
N LYS A 307 -10.21 -18.48 28.93
CA LYS A 307 -9.98 -19.79 29.54
C LYS A 307 -10.95 -20.78 28.91
N GLY A 308 -10.46 -21.74 28.13
CA GLY A 308 -11.32 -22.79 27.60
C GLY A 308 -10.57 -23.90 26.85
N TYR A 309 -10.15 -24.92 27.59
CA TYR A 309 -9.82 -26.29 27.14
C TYR A 309 -8.76 -26.49 26.06
N SER A 310 -7.51 -26.74 26.49
CA SER A 310 -6.52 -27.47 25.69
C SER A 310 -6.66 -28.98 25.94
N GLU A 311 -7.20 -29.73 25.00
CA GLU A 311 -6.84 -31.16 24.87
C GLU A 311 -5.75 -31.30 23.81
N LYS A 312 -4.56 -31.68 24.27
CA LYS A 312 -3.41 -32.03 23.43
C LYS A 312 -3.69 -33.34 22.70
N PHE A 313 -3.85 -33.31 21.38
CA PHE A 313 -3.69 -34.54 20.58
C PHE A 313 -2.24 -34.68 20.11
N LYS A 314 -1.57 -35.73 20.61
CA LYS A 314 -0.26 -36.20 20.15
C LYS A 314 -0.39 -36.68 18.70
N SER A 315 0.46 -36.17 17.81
CA SER A 315 0.67 -36.73 16.49
C SER A 315 1.34 -38.11 16.61
N SER A 316 0.63 -39.19 16.30
CA SER A 316 1.24 -40.47 16.02
C SER A 316 1.64 -40.51 14.55
N SER A 317 2.94 -40.37 14.29
CA SER A 317 3.58 -40.79 13.06
C SER A 317 3.41 -42.31 12.88
N LYS A 318 2.76 -42.76 11.81
CA LYS A 318 3.02 -44.08 11.22
C LYS A 318 2.94 -44.01 9.70
N GLN A 319 3.97 -44.60 9.12
CA GLN A 319 4.29 -44.77 7.71
C GLN A 319 3.22 -45.57 6.97
N ALA A 320 3.05 -45.23 5.70
CA ALA A 320 3.06 -46.19 4.60
C ALA A 320 4.06 -45.66 3.57
#